data_AF-A0A2X4WD20-F1
#
_entry.id   AF-A0A2X4WD20-F1
#
_cell.length_a   1.000
_cell.length_b   1.000
_cell.length_c   1.000
_cell.angle_alpha   90.00
_cell.angle_beta   90.00
_cell.angle_gamma   90.00
#
_symmetry.space_group_name_H-M   'P 1'
#
loop_
_entity.id
_entity.type
_entity.pdbx_description
1 polymer ?
#
loop_
_entity_poly.entity_id
_entity_poly.type
_entity_poly.pdbx_seq_one_letter_code
_entity_poly.pdbx_strand_id
1 'polypeptide(L)' 'MDNETEKKHAKHPVIRKCMQHLEVIEANDKTKQIVYMYMKTMDDEIIALKEKNEQVNRSEKL' A
#
# COMPACT_ATOMS: atom_id res chain seq x y z
N MET A 1 13.87 7.59 -22.73
CA MET A 1 13.19 6.33 -22.39
C MET A 1 12.86 6.38 -20.91
N ASP A 2 11.76 7.08 -20.65
CA ASP A 2 10.83 7.08 -19.51
C ASP A 2 11.25 6.28 -18.26
N ASN A 3 11.96 6.97 -17.37
CA ASN A 3 12.26 6.54 -15.99
C ASN A 3 11.08 6.78 -15.02
N GLU A 4 9.89 7.07 -15.54
CA GLU A 4 8.70 7.37 -14.72
C GLU A 4 7.86 6.12 -14.39
N THR A 5 8.10 5.01 -15.10
CA THR A 5 7.29 3.78 -14.97
C THR A 5 7.71 2.89 -13.80
N GLU A 6 8.92 3.06 -13.24
CA GLU A 6 9.46 2.20 -12.16
C GLU A 6 8.99 2.59 -10.75
N LYS A 7 8.38 3.77 -10.56
CA LYS A 7 7.92 4.23 -9.23
C LYS A 7 6.59 3.62 -8.77
N LYS A 8 5.89 2.82 -9.58
CA LYS A 8 4.54 2.34 -9.27
C LYS A 8 4.45 1.20 -8.25
N HIS A 9 5.57 0.61 -7.82
CA HIS A 9 5.56 -0.53 -6.89
C HIS A 9 6.57 -0.45 -5.74
N ALA A 10 7.08 0.74 -5.41
CA ALA A 10 7.85 0.90 -4.20
C ALA A 10 6.93 0.65 -3.00
N LYS A 11 7.01 -0.55 -2.39
CA LYS A 11 6.20 -0.96 -1.24
C LYS A 11 6.14 0.17 -0.21
N HIS A 12 4.93 0.51 0.24
CA HIS A 12 4.68 1.56 1.22
C HIS A 12 5.69 1.44 2.38
N PRO A 13 6.35 2.53 2.83
CA PRO A 13 7.46 2.45 3.80
C PRO A 13 7.11 1.69 5.08
N VAL A 14 5.86 1.79 5.53
CA VAL A 14 5.34 1.06 6.70
C VAL A 14 5.24 -0.45 6.45
N ILE A 15 4.78 -0.86 5.27
CA ILE A 15 4.71 -2.28 4.88
C ILE A 15 6.11 -2.86 4.85
N ARG A 16 7.08 -2.13 4.27
CA ARG A 16 8.49 -2.56 4.26
C ARG A 16 9.04 -2.76 5.67
N LYS A 17 8.86 -1.79 6.57
CA LYS A 17 9.32 -1.89 7.97
C LYS A 17 8.66 -3.06 8.70
N CYS A 18 7.36 -3.27 8.49
CA CYS A 18 6.66 -4.40 9.08
C CYS A 18 7.27 -5.74 8.63
N MET A 19 7.50 -5.92 7.33
CA MET A 19 8.13 -7.14 6.81
C MET A 19 9.53 -7.36 7.39
N GLN A 20 10.34 -6.30 7.51
CA GLN A 20 11.65 -6.38 8.14
C GLN A 20 11.57 -6.83 9.61
N HIS A 21 10.59 -6.33 10.38
CA HIS A 21 10.39 -6.80 11.76
C HIS A 21 9.94 -8.26 11.83
N LEU A 22 9.12 -8.72 10.87
CA LEU A 22 8.72 -10.12 10.78
C LEU A 22 9.91 -11.06 10.48
N GLU A 23 10.91 -10.58 9.75
CA GLU A 23 12.18 -11.29 9.56
C GLU A 23 12.97 -11.38 10.87
N VAL A 24 13.07 -10.28 11.63
CA VAL A 24 13.78 -10.22 12.92
C VAL A 24 13.20 -11.18 13.96
N ILE A 25 11.88 -11.34 14.00
CA ILE A 25 11.21 -12.28 14.93
C ILE A 25 11.08 -13.69 14.37
N GLU A 26 11.74 -13.99 13.24
CA GLU A 26 11.71 -15.29 12.57
C GLU A 26 10.29 -15.81 12.29
N ALA A 27 9.36 -14.91 11.97
CA ALA A 27 8.01 -15.32 11.59
C ALA A 27 8.07 -16.24 10.36
N ASN A 28 7.24 -17.27 10.35
CA ASN A 28 7.16 -18.16 9.19
C ASN A 28 6.60 -17.43 7.96
N ASP A 29 6.87 -17.99 6.78
CA ASP A 29 6.54 -17.34 5.50
C ASP A 29 5.04 -17.16 5.30
N LYS A 30 4.22 -18.09 5.81
CA LYS A 30 2.76 -17.98 5.74
C LYS A 30 2.27 -16.78 6.56
N THR A 31 2.82 -16.55 7.74
CA THR A 31 2.53 -15.37 8.57
C THR A 31 2.95 -14.08 7.86
N LYS A 32 4.16 -14.03 7.28
CA LYS A 32 4.64 -12.87 6.51
C LYS A 32 3.71 -12.55 5.32
N GLN A 33 3.30 -13.58 4.59
CA GLN A 33 2.40 -13.43 3.45
C GLN A 33 1.02 -12.91 3.88
N ILE A 34 0.44 -13.48 4.93
CA ILE A 34 -0.87 -13.05 5.46
C ILE A 34 -0.81 -11.59 5.89
N VAL A 35 0.20 -11.20 6.68
CA VAL A 35 0.35 -9.81 7.14
C VAL A 35 0.53 -8.86 5.95
N TYR A 36 1.36 -9.23 4.96
CA TYR A 36 1.54 -8.43 3.76
C TYR A 36 0.22 -8.21 3.01
N MET A 37 -0.57 -9.28 2.82
CA MET A 37 -1.87 -9.20 2.15
C MET A 37 -2.82 -8.26 2.88
N TYR A 38 -2.97 -8.39 4.21
CA TYR A 38 -3.82 -7.50 4.99
C TYR A 38 -3.40 -6.03 4.88
N MET A 39 -2.10 -5.75 5.03
CA MET A 39 -1.60 -4.39 4.95
C MET A 39 -1.78 -3.79 3.56
N LYS A 40 -1.56 -4.59 2.50
CA LYS A 40 -1.76 -4.16 1.12
C LYS A 40 -3.23 -3.86 0.85
N THR A 41 -4.16 -4.71 1.28
CA THR A 41 -5.60 -4.48 1.12
C THR A 41 -6.03 -3.18 1.78
N MET A 42 -5.56 -2.89 3.00
CA MET A 42 -5.88 -1.62 3.67
C MET A 42 -5.30 -0.40 2.93
N ASP A 43 -4.07 -0.50 2.39
CA ASP A 43 -3.45 0.58 1.61
C ASP A 43 -4.24 0.85 0.32
N ASP A 44 -4.61 -0.22 -0.40
CA ASP A 44 -5.43 -0.16 -1.61
C ASP A 44 -6.82 0.48 -1.33
N GLU A 45 -7.46 0.11 -0.21
CA GLU A 45 -8.74 0.70 0.22
C GLU A 45 -8.62 2.21 0.53
N ILE A 46 -7.55 2.61 1.23
CA ILE A 46 -7.30 4.02 1.55
C ILE A 46 -7.07 4.84 0.27
N ILE A 47 -6.32 4.30 -0.69
CA ILE A 47 -6.08 4.94 -1.99
C ILE A 47 -7.42 5.12 -2.72
N ALA A 48 -8.23 4.07 -2.82
CA ALA A 48 -9.53 4.13 -3.47
C ALA A 48 -10.47 5.17 -2.81
N LEU A 49 -10.46 5.26 -1.48
CA LEU A 49 -11.25 6.26 -0.75
C LEU A 49 -10.79 7.69 -1.00
N LYS A 50 -9.47 7.93 -1.07
CA LYS A 50 -8.91 9.25 -1.41
C LYS A 50 -9.32 9.67 -2.82
N GLU A 51 -9.18 8.77 -3.80
CA GLU A 51 -9.58 9.03 -5.18
C GLU A 51 -11.07 9.36 -5.30
N LYS A 52 -11.92 8.63 -4.56
CA LYS A 52 -13.37 8.90 -4.52
C LYS A 52 -13.68 10.26 -3.90
N ASN A 53 -13.04 10.62 -2.78
CA ASN A 53 -13.23 11.93 -2.15
C ASN A 53 -12.80 13.07 -3.08
N GLU A 54 -11.69 12.93 -3.80
CA GLU A 54 -11.25 13.93 -4.76
C GLU A 54 -12.23 14.10 -5.93
N GLN A 55 -12.88 13.03 -6.37
CA GLN A 55 -13.92 13.10 -7.39
C GLN A 55 -15.17 13.84 -6.88
N VAL A 56 -15.65 13.51 -5.68
CA VAL A 56 -16.80 14.19 -5.05
C VAL A 56 -16.53 15.70 -4.90
N ASN A 57 -15.36 16.07 -4.36
CA ASN A 57 -14.98 17.47 -4.17
C ASN A 57 -14.88 18.26 -5.49
N ARG A 58 -14.58 17.59 -6.62
CA ARG A 58 -14.58 18.21 -7.96
C ARG A 58 -15.98 18.40 -8.50
N SER A 59 -16.88 17.45 -8.26
CA SER A 59 -18.28 17.52 -8.67
C SER A 59 -19.08 18.59 -7.92
N GLU A 60 -18.77 18.86 -6.65
CA GLU A 60 -19.43 19.91 -5.85
C GLU A 60 -18.98 21.33 -6.20
N LYS A 61 -17.87 21.48 -6.95
CA LYS A 61 -17.34 22.79 -7.40
C LYS A 61 -17.86 23.24 -8.77
N LEU A 62 -18.64 22.40 -9.45
CA LEU A 62 -19.29 22.69 -10.74
C LEU A 62 -20.76 23.06 -10.53
#